data_AF-A0A218PZR0-F1
#
_entry.id   AF-A0A218PZR0-F1
#
_cell.length_a   1.000
_cell.length_b   1.000
_cell.length_c   1.000
_cell.angle_alpha   90.00
_cell.angle_beta   90.00
_cell.angle_gamma   90.00
#
_symmetry.space_group_name_H-M   'P 1'
#
loop_
_entity.id
_entity.type
_entity.pdbx_description
1 polymer ?
#
loop_
_entity_poly.entity_id
_entity_poly.type
_entity_poly.pdbx_seq_one_letter_code
_entity_poly.pdbx_strand_id
1 'polypeptide(L)'
;MLVEQQKLDVNIVMKVGDRVRVKESVVVYHHPEHRGQACDIKGTEGEVIGIATEWQGRPVSANLPILVRFTKKFKAHLRENELEVI
;
A
#
# COMPACT_ATOMS: atom_id res chain seq x y z
N MET A 1 -13.51 31.57 4.38
CA MET A 1 -12.19 30.91 4.40
C MET A 1 -12.35 29.64 3.56
N LEU A 2 -12.19 29.79 2.24
CA LEU A 2 -12.61 28.83 1.20
C LEU A 2 -11.40 28.44 0.32
N VAL A 3 -10.19 28.46 0.90
CA VAL A 3 -8.93 28.36 0.15
C VAL A 3 -7.91 27.50 0.89
N GLU A 4 -8.26 26.26 1.25
CA GLU A 4 -7.23 25.27 1.66
C GLU A 4 -7.51 23.84 1.20
N GLN A 5 -8.68 23.52 0.66
CA GLN A 5 -9.01 22.16 0.19
C GLN A 5 -8.66 21.87 -1.27
N GLN A 6 -7.80 22.70 -1.89
CA GLN A 6 -7.52 22.63 -3.34
C GLN A 6 -6.01 22.54 -3.64
N LYS A 7 -5.29 21.63 -2.97
CA LYS A 7 -3.94 21.21 -3.37
C LYS A 7 -3.82 19.69 -3.35
N LEU A 8 -3.67 19.16 -4.57
CA LEU A 8 -3.56 17.76 -5.00
C LEU A 8 -4.86 16.95 -5.00
N ASP A 9 -5.53 17.00 -6.16
CA ASP A 9 -6.47 15.99 -6.66
C ASP A 9 -5.77 14.63 -6.86
N VAL A 10 -5.25 14.03 -5.78
CA VAL A 10 -5.05 12.59 -5.71
C VAL A 10 -6.27 12.07 -4.99
N ASN A 11 -7.22 11.53 -5.76
CA ASN A 11 -8.36 10.82 -5.23
C ASN A 11 -7.80 9.52 -4.61
N ILE A 12 -7.31 9.59 -3.36
CA ILE A 12 -6.80 8.41 -2.66
C ILE A 12 -8.03 7.56 -2.35
N VAL A 13 -8.32 6.61 -3.24
CA VAL A 13 -9.48 5.71 -3.12
C VAL A 13 -9.31 4.76 -1.92
N MET A 14 -8.11 4.66 -1.35
CA MET A 14 -7.77 3.73 -0.27
C MET A 14 -7.44 4.45 1.04
N LYS A 15 -7.98 3.94 2.15
CA LYS A 15 -7.67 4.39 3.52
C LYS A 15 -7.22 3.22 4.39
N VAL A 16 -6.63 3.55 5.53
CA VAL A 16 -6.30 2.54 6.56
C VAL A 16 -7.57 1.82 6.99
N GLY A 17 -7.51 0.49 7.04
CA GLY A 17 -8.63 -0.41 7.34
C GLY A 17 -9.32 -0.99 6.11
N ASP A 18 -9.07 -0.47 4.90
CA ASP A 18 -9.67 -1.04 3.69
C ASP A 18 -9.11 -2.44 3.40
N ARG A 19 -10.00 -3.34 2.97
CA ARG A 19 -9.65 -4.63 2.39
C ARG A 19 -9.27 -4.43 0.94
N VAL A 20 -8.13 -4.97 0.54
CA VAL A 20 -7.60 -4.82 -0.82
C VAL A 20 -7.10 -6.14 -1.37
N ARG A 21 -7.11 -6.26 -2.70
CA ARG A 21 -6.45 -7.34 -3.45
C ARG A 21 -5.34 -6.77 -4.33
N VAL A 22 -4.24 -7.50 -4.44
CA VAL A 22 -3.19 -7.22 -5.43
C VAL A 22 -3.66 -7.68 -6.81
N LYS A 23 -3.84 -6.74 -7.75
CA LYS A 23 -4.33 -7.04 -9.11
C LYS A 23 -3.21 -7.17 -10.16
N GLU A 24 -2.05 -6.58 -9.88
CA GLU A 24 -0.86 -6.66 -10.74
C GLU A 24 0.14 -7.72 -10.25
N SER A 25 1.04 -8.15 -11.14
CA SER A 25 2.16 -9.04 -10.74
C SER A 25 3.17 -8.22 -9.96
N VAL A 26 3.39 -8.61 -8.69
CA VAL A 26 4.33 -7.94 -7.78
C VAL A 26 5.20 -9.01 -7.16
N VAL A 27 6.46 -9.06 -7.56
CA VAL A 27 7.43 -10.04 -7.07
C VAL A 27 8.20 -9.48 -5.88
N VAL A 28 8.09 -10.14 -4.73
CA VAL A 28 8.80 -9.78 -3.49
C VAL A 28 9.76 -10.89 -3.05
N TYR A 29 10.74 -10.53 -2.23
CA TYR A 29 11.77 -11.45 -1.73
C TYR A 29 11.80 -11.58 -0.20
N HIS A 30 11.00 -10.76 0.50
CA HIS A 30 10.90 -10.73 1.96
C HIS A 30 9.70 -11.51 2.51
N HIS A 31 9.04 -12.32 1.68
CA HIS A 31 7.95 -13.18 2.15
C HIS A 31 8.49 -14.17 3.19
N PRO A 32 7.91 -14.26 4.41
CA PRO A 32 8.45 -15.08 5.50
C PRO A 32 8.61 -16.58 5.17
N GLU A 33 7.74 -17.13 4.33
CA GLU A 33 7.76 -18.54 3.91
C GLU A 33 8.64 -18.79 2.67
N HIS A 34 9.02 -17.72 1.94
CA HIS A 34 9.80 -17.80 0.70
C HIS A 34 11.01 -16.83 0.77
N ARG A 35 11.70 -16.79 1.90
CA ARG A 35 12.77 -15.82 2.16
C ARG A 35 13.89 -15.93 1.13
N GLY A 36 14.24 -14.81 0.50
CA GLY A 36 15.31 -14.73 -0.50
C GLY A 36 14.94 -15.34 -1.85
N GLN A 37 13.69 -15.79 -2.02
CA GLN A 37 13.18 -16.36 -3.26
C GLN A 37 12.12 -15.42 -3.87
N ALA A 38 12.05 -15.38 -5.20
CA ALA A 38 11.04 -14.60 -5.90
C ALA A 38 9.65 -15.16 -5.57
N CYS A 39 8.77 -14.32 -5.01
CA CYS A 39 7.41 -14.68 -4.66
C CYS A 39 6.46 -13.63 -5.26
N ASP A 40 5.69 -14.02 -6.29
CA ASP A 40 4.63 -13.18 -6.84
C ASP A 40 3.41 -13.21 -5.91
N ILE A 41 2.91 -12.03 -5.54
CA ILE A 41 1.78 -11.87 -4.62
C ILE A 41 0.48 -11.44 -5.32
N LYS A 42 0.42 -11.50 -6.65
CA LYS A 42 -0.82 -11.26 -7.41
C LYS A 42 -1.96 -12.14 -6.89
N GLY A 43 -3.14 -11.54 -6.74
CA GLY A 43 -4.35 -12.19 -6.26
C GLY A 43 -4.44 -12.33 -4.73
N THR A 44 -3.37 -12.00 -3.99
CA THR A 44 -3.40 -12.04 -2.52
C THR A 44 -4.22 -10.87 -1.97
N GLU A 45 -4.92 -11.12 -0.86
CA GLU A 45 -5.74 -10.14 -0.17
C GLU A 45 -5.12 -9.74 1.17
N GLY A 46 -5.32 -8.48 1.53
CA GLY A 46 -4.85 -7.94 2.80
C GLY A 46 -5.66 -6.75 3.26
N GLU A 47 -5.15 -6.09 4.29
CA GLU A 47 -5.73 -4.87 4.86
C GLU A 47 -4.69 -3.75 4.79
N VAL A 48 -5.11 -2.56 4.38
CA VAL A 48 -4.25 -1.37 4.43
C VAL A 48 -4.04 -0.97 5.89
N ILE A 49 -2.79 -0.93 6.33
CA ILE A 49 -2.41 -0.61 7.71
C ILE A 49 -1.63 0.69 7.86
N GLY A 50 -1.31 1.35 6.74
CA GLY A 50 -0.61 2.63 6.75
C GLY A 50 -0.50 3.21 5.35
N ILE A 51 -0.42 4.54 5.29
CA ILE A 51 -0.17 5.31 4.07
C ILE A 51 1.00 6.25 4.36
N ALA A 52 2.16 5.98 3.76
CA ALA A 52 3.42 6.66 4.05
C ALA A 52 3.56 7.96 3.23
N THR A 53 2.70 8.95 3.48
CA THR A 53 2.80 10.30 2.90
C THR A 53 3.43 11.33 3.84
N GLU A 54 3.44 11.07 5.14
CA GLU A 54 4.02 11.94 6.16
C GLU A 54 4.85 11.17 7.19
N TRP A 55 5.91 11.79 7.68
CA TRP A 55 6.68 11.37 8.85
C TRP A 55 6.89 12.54 9.81
N GLN A 56 6.33 12.45 11.02
CA GLN A 56 6.47 13.47 12.08
C GLN A 56 6.11 14.91 11.61
N GLY A 57 4.98 15.08 10.93
CA GLY A 57 4.57 16.40 10.41
C GLY A 57 5.28 16.84 9.15
N ARG A 58 6.15 15.99 8.56
CA ARG A 58 6.90 16.32 7.34
C ARG A 58 6.47 15.42 6.18
N PRO A 59 6.15 15.98 5.00
CA PRO A 59 5.81 15.18 3.84
C PRO A 59 7.00 14.30 3.43
N VAL A 60 6.71 13.07 3.03
CA VAL A 60 7.69 12.13 2.48
C VAL A 60 7.30 11.72 1.06
N SER A 61 8.29 11.27 0.28
CA SER A 61 8.15 10.95 -1.14
C SER A 61 8.17 9.43 -1.41
N ALA A 62 7.53 8.63 -0.55
CA ALA A 62 7.45 7.18 -0.74
C ALA A 62 6.78 6.86 -2.09
N ASN A 63 7.49 6.12 -2.94
CA ASN A 63 6.97 5.71 -4.26
C ASN A 63 6.03 4.49 -4.19
N LEU A 64 6.03 3.78 -3.06
CA LEU A 64 5.14 2.67 -2.71
C LEU A 64 4.41 3.02 -1.38
N PRO A 65 3.52 4.01 -1.36
CA PRO A 65 3.04 4.59 -0.12
C PRO A 65 2.09 3.68 0.68
N ILE A 66 1.43 2.70 0.05
CA ILE A 66 0.40 1.89 0.70
C ILE A 66 1.03 0.69 1.37
N LEU A 67 0.96 0.63 2.70
CA LEU A 67 1.41 -0.52 3.47
C LEU A 67 0.24 -1.48 3.70
N VAL A 68 0.31 -2.66 3.12
CA VAL A 68 -0.70 -3.72 3.25
C VAL A 68 -0.18 -4.84 4.15
N ARG A 69 -1.03 -5.33 5.04
CA ARG A 69 -0.82 -6.52 5.87
C ARG A 69 -1.58 -7.70 5.28
N PHE A 70 -0.87 -8.74 4.87
CA PHE A 70 -1.43 -9.98 4.32
C PHE A 70 -1.55 -11.07 5.39
N THR A 71 -0.54 -11.17 6.25
CA THR A 71 -0.53 -12.07 7.41
C THR A 71 0.02 -11.36 8.63
N LYS A 72 0.03 -12.02 9.80
CA LYS A 72 0.66 -11.47 11.01
C LYS A 72 2.14 -11.10 10.81
N LYS A 73 2.84 -11.80 9.90
CA LYS A 73 4.28 -11.65 9.66
C LYS A 73 4.63 -11.07 8.29
N PHE A 74 3.69 -11.03 7.34
CA PHE A 74 3.94 -10.54 5.99
C PHE A 74 3.21 -9.21 5.72
N LYS A 75 4.00 -8.22 5.34
CA LYS A 75 3.55 -6.88 4.95
C LYS A 75 4.33 -6.46 3.69
N ALA A 76 3.71 -5.71 2.81
CA ALA A 76 4.39 -5.13 1.66
C ALA A 76 3.93 -3.69 1.41
N HIS A 77 4.84 -2.89 0.85
CA HIS A 77 4.55 -1.56 0.35
C HIS A 77 4.18 -1.67 -1.13
N LEU A 78 3.09 -1.02 -1.53
CA LEU A 78 2.49 -1.12 -2.85
C LEU A 78 2.08 0.26 -3.36
N ARG A 79 1.84 0.35 -4.67
CA ARG A 79 1.22 1.50 -5.34
C ARG A 79 -0.30 1.33 -5.41
N GLU A 80 -1.00 2.45 -5.54
CA GLU A 80 -2.45 2.48 -5.75
C GLU A 80 -2.88 1.67 -6.98
N ASN A 81 -2.14 1.76 -8.08
CA ASN A 81 -2.47 1.08 -9.32
C ASN A 81 -2.21 -0.44 -9.28
N GLU A 82 -1.51 -0.96 -8.27
CA GLU A 82 -1.27 -2.39 -8.07
C GLU A 82 -2.42 -3.06 -7.29
N LEU A 83 -3.34 -2.26 -6.74
CA LEU A 83 -4.39 -2.69 -5.81
C LEU A 83 -5.81 -2.41 -6.34
N GLU A 84 -6.77 -3.16 -5.82
CA GLU A 84 -8.21 -2.90 -5.91
C GLU A 84 -8.83 -3.06 -4.51
N VAL A 85 -9.82 -2.21 -4.18
CA VAL A 85 -10.61 -2.31 -2.94
C VAL A 85 -11.69 -3.38 -3.12
N ILE A 86 -11.94 -4.17 -2.08
CA ILE A 86 -12.98 -5.22 -2.03
C ILE A 86 -14.20 -4.74 -1.25
#